data_AF-A0A8E1QXQ7-F1
#
_entry.id   AF-A0A8E1QXQ7-F1
#
_cell.length_a   1.000
_cell.length_b   1.000
_cell.length_c   1.000
_cell.angle_alpha   90.00
_cell.angle_beta   90.00
_cell.angle_gamma   90.00
#
_symmetry.space_group_name_H-M   'P 1'
#
loop_
_entity.id
_entity.type
_entity.pdbx_description
1 polymer ?
#
loop_
_entity_poly.entity_id
_entity_poly.type
_entity_poly.pdbx_seq_one_letter_code
_entity_poly.pdbx_strand_id
1 'polypeptide(L)'
;MKTKLNIFCLLIFAVIIVDILMATDLMFSGMVSGYKSAKHIQETNTESVDGYRVVSLIPNEITWRNAITITDSATNKSYKAWPTQINLPIEDSSGTAGSILSVIIGIAIMVAGIITLVSFIRFVLNINRNNIFTRKNTKYLKRIGWCMVIIGLLATIKYCNDVYAATQTFSLTGYTIGYSDAVYTGTILFGLFSLVMAESFSIGLKMKEEQELTI
;
A
#
# COMPACT_ATOMS: atom_id res chain seq x y z
N MET A 1 0.04 34.06 10.97
CA MET A 1 0.56 32.66 11.02
C MET A 1 -0.54 31.61 11.19
N LYS A 2 -1.53 31.80 12.08
CA LYS A 2 -2.64 30.86 12.30
C LYS A 2 -3.47 30.53 11.04
N THR A 3 -3.73 31.50 10.17
CA THR A 3 -4.50 31.30 8.92
C THR A 3 -3.80 30.38 7.92
N LYS A 4 -2.49 30.56 7.68
CA LYS A 4 -1.71 29.69 6.78
C LYS A 4 -1.63 28.25 7.29
N LEU A 5 -1.40 28.07 8.60
CA LEU A 5 -1.35 26.74 9.23
C LEU A 5 -2.71 26.02 9.16
N ASN A 6 -3.81 26.75 9.38
CA ASN A 6 -5.16 26.20 9.30
C ASN A 6 -5.53 25.79 7.86
N ILE A 7 -5.06 26.52 6.85
CA ILE A 7 -5.22 26.16 5.43
C ILE A 7 -4.47 24.86 5.11
N PHE A 8 -3.21 24.71 5.54
CA PHE A 8 -2.47 23.46 5.34
C PHE A 8 -3.14 22.28 6.03
N CYS A 9 -3.67 22.48 7.24
CA CYS A 9 -4.40 21.46 7.97
C CYS A 9 -5.68 21.02 7.21
N LEU A 10 -6.45 21.98 6.69
CA LEU A 10 -7.65 21.71 5.90
C LEU A 10 -7.32 20.97 4.60
N LEU A 11 -6.24 21.37 3.91
CA LEU A 11 -5.76 20.66 2.71
C LEU A 11 -5.37 19.22 3.02
N ILE A 12 -4.65 18.99 4.13
CA ILE A 12 -4.29 17.63 4.58
C ILE A 12 -5.55 16.79 4.81
N PHE A 13 -6.56 17.32 5.51
CA PHE A 13 -7.82 16.59 5.74
C PHE A 13 -8.57 16.31 4.43
N ALA A 14 -8.59 17.26 3.50
CA ALA A 14 -9.21 17.06 2.19
C ALA A 14 -8.54 15.93 1.41
N VAL A 15 -7.20 15.89 1.38
CA VAL A 15 -6.42 14.83 0.73
C VAL A 15 -6.69 13.47 1.39
N ILE A 16 -6.74 13.39 2.73
CA ILE A 16 -7.06 12.14 3.43
C ILE A 16 -8.46 11.64 3.07
N ILE A 17 -9.46 12.53 2.98
CA ILE A 17 -10.83 12.13 2.62
C ILE A 17 -10.85 11.55 1.19
N VAL A 18 -10.18 12.21 0.25
CA VAL A 18 -10.07 11.73 -1.14
C VAL A 18 -9.38 10.37 -1.20
N ASP A 19 -8.28 10.20 -0.46
CA ASP A 19 -7.53 8.94 -0.40
C ASP A 19 -8.39 7.79 0.18
N ILE A 20 -9.14 8.06 1.26
CA ILE A 20 -10.09 7.09 1.84
C ILE A 20 -11.19 6.73 0.83
N LEU A 21 -11.75 7.71 0.12
CA LEU A 21 -12.78 7.46 -0.89
C LEU A 21 -12.26 6.57 -2.03
N MET A 22 -11.06 6.85 -2.55
CA MET A 22 -10.45 6.02 -3.58
C MET A 22 -10.12 4.61 -3.07
N ALA A 23 -9.63 4.49 -1.83
CA ALA A 23 -9.38 3.20 -1.21
C ALA A 23 -10.67 2.38 -1.03
N THR A 24 -11.81 3.03 -0.74
CA THR A 24 -13.09 2.34 -0.59
C THR A 24 -13.61 1.74 -1.88
N ASP A 25 -13.39 2.37 -3.04
CA ASP A 25 -13.83 1.80 -4.34
C ASP A 25 -13.12 0.47 -4.63
N LEU A 26 -11.80 0.42 -4.41
CA LEU A 26 -11.00 -0.80 -4.57
C LEU A 26 -11.45 -1.89 -3.59
N MET A 27 -11.66 -1.51 -2.33
CA MET A 27 -12.05 -2.45 -1.27
C MET A 27 -13.47 -3.01 -1.48
N PHE A 28 -14.42 -2.16 -1.88
CA PHE A 28 -15.79 -2.56 -2.17
C PHE A 28 -15.84 -3.46 -3.40
N SER A 29 -15.11 -3.12 -4.46
CA SER A 29 -15.00 -3.96 -5.65
C SER A 29 -14.44 -5.35 -5.31
N GLY A 30 -13.38 -5.40 -4.48
CA GLY A 30 -12.78 -6.64 -4.01
C GLY A 30 -13.72 -7.49 -3.14
N MET A 31 -14.50 -6.87 -2.25
CA MET A 31 -15.52 -7.57 -1.45
C MET A 31 -16.64 -8.12 -2.34
N VAL A 32 -17.13 -7.34 -3.29
CA VAL A 32 -18.19 -7.76 -4.23
C VAL A 32 -17.70 -8.90 -5.12
N SER A 33 -16.47 -8.83 -5.63
CA SER A 33 -15.90 -9.93 -6.42
C SER A 33 -15.72 -11.19 -5.57
N GLY A 34 -15.22 -11.06 -4.34
CA GLY A 34 -15.10 -12.19 -3.42
C GLY A 34 -16.44 -12.83 -3.08
N TYR A 35 -17.47 -12.02 -2.82
CA TYR A 35 -18.83 -12.50 -2.55
C TYR A 35 -19.45 -13.21 -3.75
N LYS A 36 -19.32 -12.64 -4.95
CA LYS A 36 -19.80 -13.28 -6.19
C LYS A 36 -19.09 -14.60 -6.45
N SER A 37 -17.76 -14.66 -6.28
CA SER A 37 -17.00 -15.89 -6.41
C SER A 37 -17.47 -16.95 -5.40
N ALA A 38 -17.64 -16.59 -4.13
CA ALA A 38 -18.16 -17.49 -3.09
C ALA A 38 -19.56 -18.04 -3.43
N LYS A 39 -20.45 -17.19 -3.94
CA LYS A 39 -21.80 -17.59 -4.34
C LYS A 39 -21.78 -18.53 -5.55
N HIS A 40 -20.95 -18.26 -6.56
CA HIS A 40 -20.81 -19.13 -7.73
C HIS A 40 -20.26 -20.52 -7.38
N ILE A 41 -19.38 -20.63 -6.39
CA ILE A 41 -18.86 -21.91 -5.87
C ILE A 41 -19.99 -22.71 -5.24
N GLN A 42 -20.82 -22.07 -4.41
CA GLN A 42 -21.95 -22.72 -3.74
C GLN A 42 -23.03 -23.20 -4.72
N GLU A 43 -23.22 -22.50 -5.85
CA GLU A 43 -24.25 -22.82 -6.85
C GLU A 43 -23.78 -23.83 -7.91
N THR A 44 -22.48 -23.86 -8.25
CA THR A 44 -21.99 -24.54 -9.48
C THR A 44 -21.01 -25.70 -9.22
N ASN A 45 -20.58 -25.95 -7.96
CA ASN A 45 -19.56 -26.96 -7.62
C ASN A 45 -18.31 -26.90 -8.52
N THR A 46 -17.96 -25.72 -9.03
CA THR A 46 -16.83 -25.51 -9.94
C THR A 46 -15.60 -25.12 -9.14
N GLU A 47 -14.42 -25.60 -9.55
CA GLU A 47 -13.14 -25.28 -8.92
C GLU A 47 -12.94 -23.77 -8.83
N SER A 48 -12.69 -23.29 -7.61
CA SER A 48 -12.41 -21.89 -7.34
C SER A 48 -10.96 -21.55 -7.63
N VAL A 49 -10.75 -20.36 -8.18
CA VAL A 49 -9.46 -19.69 -8.04
C VAL A 49 -9.37 -19.22 -6.58
N ASP A 50 -8.84 -20.09 -5.70
CA ASP A 50 -8.78 -19.89 -4.25
C ASP A 50 -7.91 -18.69 -3.82
N GLY A 51 -7.08 -18.19 -4.74
CA GLY A 51 -6.36 -16.94 -4.55
C GLY A 51 -5.73 -16.46 -5.85
N TYR A 52 -5.47 -15.16 -5.92
CA TYR A 52 -4.72 -14.56 -7.02
C TYR A 52 -3.51 -13.81 -6.49
N ARG A 53 -2.40 -13.91 -7.23
CA ARG A 53 -1.23 -13.05 -7.07
C ARG A 53 -1.22 -12.02 -8.18
N VAL A 54 -1.06 -10.76 -7.80
CA VAL A 54 -0.91 -9.67 -8.77
C VAL A 54 0.57 -9.58 -9.11
N VAL A 55 0.88 -9.69 -10.38
CA VAL A 55 2.25 -9.64 -10.88
C VAL A 55 2.34 -8.62 -11.99
N SER A 56 3.32 -7.74 -11.90
CA SER A 56 3.62 -6.79 -12.96
C SER A 56 4.39 -7.46 -14.08
N LEU A 57 3.98 -7.20 -15.31
CA LEU A 57 4.55 -7.74 -16.54
C LEU A 57 5.21 -6.62 -17.33
N ILE A 58 6.40 -6.90 -17.87
CA ILE A 58 7.15 -6.00 -18.75
C ILE A 58 7.27 -6.71 -20.10
N PRO A 59 6.70 -6.15 -21.19
CA PRO A 59 6.87 -6.74 -22.51
C PRO A 59 8.34 -6.63 -22.92
N ASN A 60 8.93 -7.73 -23.37
CA ASN A 60 10.31 -7.75 -23.87
C ASN A 60 10.44 -6.95 -25.17
N GLU A 61 9.36 -6.94 -25.95
CA GLU A 61 9.22 -6.14 -27.17
C GLU A 61 7.77 -5.66 -27.31
N ILE A 62 7.59 -4.38 -27.67
CA ILE A 62 6.29 -3.82 -28.02
C ILE A 62 5.99 -4.16 -29.49
N THR A 63 5.75 -5.44 -29.73
CA THR A 63 5.44 -5.98 -31.07
C THR A 63 4.01 -6.53 -31.06
N TRP A 64 3.33 -6.49 -32.21
CA TRP A 64 1.97 -7.03 -32.39
C TRP A 64 1.82 -8.53 -32.07
N ARG A 65 2.92 -9.26 -31.93
CA ARG A 65 2.99 -10.67 -31.51
C ARG A 65 2.77 -10.85 -30.01
N ASN A 66 3.14 -9.86 -29.21
CA ASN A 66 3.04 -9.91 -27.74
C ASN A 66 1.79 -9.17 -27.23
N ALA A 67 0.99 -8.60 -28.14
CA ALA A 67 -0.22 -7.87 -27.80
C ALA A 67 -1.39 -8.84 -27.58
N ILE A 68 -2.11 -8.65 -26.49
CA ILE A 68 -3.34 -9.38 -26.18
C ILE A 68 -4.53 -8.64 -26.77
N THR A 69 -5.47 -9.38 -27.34
CA THR A 69 -6.70 -8.80 -27.89
C THR A 69 -7.69 -8.55 -26.76
N ILE A 70 -8.05 -7.29 -26.55
CA ILE A 70 -9.09 -6.84 -25.62
C ILE A 70 -10.29 -6.41 -26.45
N THR A 71 -11.48 -6.89 -26.09
CA THR A 71 -12.73 -6.51 -26.75
C THR A 71 -13.41 -5.40 -25.95
N ASP A 72 -13.74 -4.30 -26.61
CA ASP A 72 -14.51 -3.22 -26.02
C ASP A 72 -15.96 -3.69 -25.80
N SER A 73 -16.40 -3.69 -24.54
CA SER A 73 -17.74 -4.12 -24.16
C SER A 73 -18.86 -3.20 -24.71
N ALA A 74 -18.55 -1.95 -25.06
CA ALA A 74 -19.53 -1.00 -25.58
C ALA A 74 -19.66 -1.04 -27.11
N THR A 75 -18.56 -1.24 -27.82
CA THR A 75 -18.55 -1.21 -29.31
C THR A 75 -18.34 -2.57 -29.96
N ASN A 76 -18.06 -3.61 -29.16
CA ASN A 76 -17.69 -4.96 -29.58
C ASN A 76 -16.50 -4.99 -30.57
N LYS A 77 -15.66 -3.95 -30.55
CA LYS A 77 -14.44 -3.84 -31.36
C LYS A 77 -13.26 -4.40 -30.57
N SER A 78 -12.42 -5.17 -31.26
CA SER A 78 -11.21 -5.75 -30.68
C SER A 78 -10.02 -4.82 -30.88
N TYR A 79 -9.34 -4.49 -29.78
CA TYR A 79 -8.10 -3.71 -29.73
C TYR A 79 -6.96 -4.60 -29.26
N LYS A 80 -5.74 -4.31 -29.70
CA LYS A 80 -4.53 -4.96 -29.22
C LYS A 80 -3.90 -4.12 -28.11
N ALA A 81 -3.62 -4.73 -26.97
CA ALA A 81 -3.03 -4.06 -25.81
C ALA A 81 -1.94 -4.91 -25.15
N TRP A 82 -1.02 -4.25 -24.44
CA TRP A 82 0.03 -4.90 -23.66
C TRP A 82 -0.28 -4.71 -22.17
N PRO A 83 -0.85 -5.72 -21.49
CA PRO A 83 -1.13 -5.61 -20.07
C PRO A 83 0.17 -5.51 -19.27
N THR A 84 0.19 -4.59 -18.32
CA THR A 84 1.31 -4.39 -17.41
C THR A 84 1.10 -5.05 -16.05
N GLN A 85 -0.12 -5.51 -15.76
CA GLN A 85 -0.46 -6.23 -14.52
C GLN A 85 -1.44 -7.35 -14.84
N ILE A 86 -1.24 -8.50 -14.21
CA ILE A 86 -2.13 -9.65 -14.33
C ILE A 86 -2.35 -10.31 -12.96
N ASN A 87 -3.55 -10.85 -12.77
CA ASN A 87 -3.90 -11.69 -11.64
C ASN A 87 -3.66 -13.15 -12.03
N LEU A 88 -2.66 -13.79 -11.43
CA LEU A 88 -2.36 -15.20 -11.64
C LEU A 88 -3.01 -16.05 -10.55
N PRO A 89 -3.71 -17.14 -10.89
CA PRO A 89 -4.22 -18.06 -9.89
C PRO A 89 -3.05 -18.64 -9.09
N ILE A 90 -3.23 -18.76 -7.78
CA ILE A 90 -2.28 -19.45 -6.92
C ILE A 90 -2.57 -20.94 -7.06
N GLU A 91 -1.77 -21.66 -7.83
CA GLU A 91 -1.74 -23.12 -7.73
C GLU A 91 -1.11 -23.51 -6.38
N ASP A 92 -1.72 -24.46 -5.67
CA ASP A 92 -1.43 -24.95 -4.32
C ASP A 92 -0.03 -25.60 -4.15
N SER A 93 1.02 -25.03 -4.73
CA SER A 93 2.40 -25.47 -4.55
C SER A 93 3.04 -24.88 -3.28
N SER A 94 2.51 -23.78 -2.74
CA SER A 94 2.90 -23.26 -1.43
C SER A 94 2.03 -23.93 -0.37
N GLY A 95 2.56 -24.97 0.29
CA GLY A 95 1.84 -25.68 1.36
C GLY A 95 1.17 -24.75 2.38
N THR A 96 0.14 -25.24 3.08
CA THR A 96 -0.79 -24.48 3.95
C THR A 96 -0.11 -23.43 4.85
N ALA A 97 1.12 -23.68 5.30
CA ALA A 97 1.94 -22.75 6.09
C ALA A 97 2.27 -21.41 5.35
N GLY A 98 2.55 -21.44 4.05
CA GLY A 98 2.87 -20.24 3.26
C GLY A 98 1.65 -19.34 3.05
N SER A 99 0.49 -19.95 2.83
CA SER A 99 -0.77 -19.22 2.70
C SER A 99 -1.16 -18.53 4.02
N ILE A 100 -1.06 -19.24 5.15
CA ILE A 100 -1.29 -18.66 6.50
C ILE A 100 -0.33 -17.51 6.79
N LEU A 101 0.96 -17.66 6.49
CA LEU A 101 1.95 -16.59 6.71
C LEU A 101 1.60 -15.32 5.90
N SER A 102 1.15 -15.48 4.65
CA SER A 102 0.76 -14.36 3.80
C SER A 102 -0.43 -13.59 4.37
N VAL A 103 -1.41 -14.29 4.95
CA VAL A 103 -2.57 -13.68 5.62
C VAL A 103 -2.15 -12.93 6.87
N ILE A 104 -1.27 -13.52 7.70
CA ILE A 104 -0.73 -12.87 8.90
C ILE A 104 0.02 -11.58 8.54
N ILE A 105 0.85 -11.60 7.50
CA ILE A 105 1.56 -10.41 7.00
C ILE A 105 0.55 -9.35 6.53
N GLY A 106 -0.51 -9.74 5.81
CA GLY A 106 -1.57 -8.83 5.38
C GLY A 106 -2.28 -8.16 6.56
N ILE A 107 -2.65 -8.93 7.59
CA ILE A 107 -3.26 -8.40 8.81
C ILE A 107 -2.29 -7.45 9.54
N ALA A 108 -1.02 -7.81 9.65
CA ALA A 108 -0.01 -6.97 10.28
C ALA A 108 0.15 -5.62 9.56
N ILE A 109 0.18 -5.63 8.22
CA ILE A 109 0.22 -4.41 7.40
C ILE A 109 -1.03 -3.55 7.64
N MET A 110 -2.22 -4.16 7.65
CA MET A 110 -3.48 -3.44 7.90
C MET A 110 -3.50 -2.77 9.28
N VAL A 111 -3.13 -3.51 10.33
CA VAL A 111 -3.07 -2.98 11.71
C VAL A 111 -2.06 -1.85 11.83
N ALA A 112 -0.86 -2.02 11.24
CA ALA A 112 0.17 -0.97 11.23
C ALA A 112 -0.30 0.27 10.45
N GLY A 113 -1.05 0.09 9.35
CA GLY A 113 -1.68 1.17 8.59
C GLY A 113 -2.67 1.98 9.43
N ILE A 114 -3.57 1.31 10.15
CA ILE A 114 -4.54 1.97 11.05
C ILE A 114 -3.81 2.75 12.15
N ILE A 115 -2.78 2.15 12.76
CA ILE A 115 -1.97 2.81 13.79
C ILE A 115 -1.30 4.07 13.23
N THR A 116 -0.77 4.01 12.01
CA THR A 116 -0.14 5.13 11.31
C THR A 116 -1.13 6.25 11.08
N LEU A 117 -2.32 5.93 10.53
CA LEU A 117 -3.39 6.88 10.26
C LEU A 117 -3.86 7.59 11.55
N VAL A 118 -4.16 6.84 12.61
CA VAL A 118 -4.60 7.41 13.90
C VAL A 118 -3.51 8.30 14.50
N SER A 119 -2.25 7.88 14.41
CA SER A 119 -1.11 8.68 14.92
C SER A 119 -0.95 9.97 14.13
N PHE A 120 -1.14 9.93 12.81
CA PHE A 120 -1.06 11.09 11.93
C PHE A 120 -2.19 12.09 12.22
N ILE A 121 -3.44 11.62 12.35
CA ILE A 121 -4.57 12.48 12.71
C ILE A 121 -4.32 13.17 14.06
N ARG A 122 -3.85 12.42 15.07
CA ARG A 122 -3.53 13.00 16.39
C ARG A 122 -2.39 14.02 16.32
N PHE A 123 -1.39 13.77 15.48
CA PHE A 123 -0.29 14.71 15.23
C PHE A 123 -0.79 16.02 14.61
N VAL A 124 -1.59 15.94 13.55
CA VAL A 124 -2.19 17.10 12.87
C VAL A 124 -3.09 17.91 13.81
N LEU A 125 -3.92 17.23 14.62
CA LEU A 125 -4.77 17.89 15.62
C LEU A 125 -3.96 18.65 16.68
N ASN A 126 -2.83 18.10 17.14
CA ASN A 126 -1.97 18.78 18.11
C ASN A 126 -1.32 20.04 17.51
N ILE A 127 -0.90 19.97 16.25
CA ILE A 127 -0.38 21.14 15.51
C ILE A 127 -1.46 22.22 15.39
N ASN A 128 -2.69 21.85 15.03
CA ASN A 128 -3.80 22.79 14.92
C ASN A 128 -4.14 23.48 16.26
N ARG A 129 -3.96 22.76 17.38
CA ARG A 129 -4.10 23.33 18.74
C ARG A 129 -2.91 24.20 19.18
N ASN A 130 -1.99 24.55 18.28
CA ASN A 130 -0.73 25.27 18.53
C ASN A 130 0.25 24.56 19.48
N ASN A 131 0.05 23.27 19.77
CA ASN A 131 0.94 22.46 20.61
C ASN A 131 1.95 21.69 19.74
N ILE A 132 2.80 22.44 19.04
CA ILE A 132 3.68 21.92 17.98
C ILE A 132 4.84 21.10 18.58
N PHE A 133 5.60 21.70 19.50
CA PHE A 133 6.75 21.07 20.15
C PHE A 133 6.32 20.48 21.49
N THR A 134 5.84 19.24 21.45
CA THR A 134 5.57 18.46 22.66
C THR A 134 6.18 17.08 22.53
N ARG A 135 6.67 16.52 23.64
CA ARG A 135 7.22 15.16 23.70
C ARG A 135 6.23 14.09 23.21
N LYS A 136 4.91 14.37 23.32
CA LYS A 136 3.83 13.54 22.77
C LYS A 136 3.84 13.55 21.24
N ASN A 137 3.99 14.71 20.62
CA ASN A 137 4.02 14.86 19.17
C ASN A 137 5.22 14.15 18.55
N THR A 138 6.39 14.25 19.18
CA THR A 138 7.59 13.50 18.82
C THR A 138 7.37 11.98 18.86
N LYS A 139 6.66 11.46 19.88
CA LYS A 139 6.33 10.02 19.96
C LYS A 139 5.38 9.58 18.83
N TYR A 140 4.38 10.38 18.48
CA TYR A 140 3.50 10.07 17.35
C TYR A 140 4.28 9.99 16.04
N LEU A 141 5.20 10.93 15.83
CA LEU A 141 5.99 10.99 14.60
C LEU A 141 7.02 9.85 14.50
N LYS A 142 7.61 9.43 15.63
CA LYS A 142 8.42 8.19 15.69
C LYS A 142 7.59 6.95 15.38
N ARG A 143 6.36 6.87 15.90
CA ARG A 143 5.46 5.73 15.66
C ARG A 143 5.05 5.64 14.20
N ILE A 144 4.68 6.76 13.57
CA ILE A 144 4.38 6.85 12.13
C ILE A 144 5.57 6.36 11.32
N GLY A 145 6.77 6.87 11.63
CA GLY A 145 8.00 6.54 10.91
C GLY A 145 8.33 5.05 10.96
N TRP A 146 8.37 4.45 12.16
CA TRP A 146 8.65 3.02 12.31
C TRP A 146 7.55 2.14 11.69
N CYS A 147 6.28 2.48 11.86
CA CYS A 147 5.19 1.72 11.26
C CYS A 147 5.28 1.73 9.72
N MET A 148 5.55 2.89 9.09
CA MET A 148 5.70 2.96 7.64
C MET A 148 6.91 2.18 7.11
N VAL A 149 8.06 2.25 7.80
CA VAL A 149 9.24 1.46 7.42
C VAL A 149 8.94 -0.03 7.51
N ILE A 150 8.32 -0.50 8.60
CA ILE A 150 7.94 -1.91 8.78
C ILE A 150 6.94 -2.35 7.70
N ILE A 151 5.91 -1.54 7.41
CA ILE A 151 4.93 -1.81 6.35
C ILE A 151 5.64 -1.96 5.01
N GLY A 152 6.50 -1.00 4.65
CA GLY A 152 7.21 -1.02 3.37
C GLY A 152 8.12 -2.24 3.22
N LEU A 153 8.82 -2.64 4.29
CA LEU A 153 9.65 -3.84 4.29
C LEU A 153 8.82 -5.12 4.15
N LEU A 154 7.76 -5.27 4.96
CA LEU A 154 6.88 -6.45 4.90
C LEU A 154 6.19 -6.58 3.54
N ALA A 155 5.72 -5.48 2.97
CA ALA A 155 5.10 -5.46 1.65
C ALA A 155 6.10 -5.83 0.54
N THR A 156 7.34 -5.35 0.64
CA THR A 156 8.41 -5.69 -0.32
C THR A 156 8.77 -7.17 -0.24
N ILE A 157 8.91 -7.73 0.97
CA ILE A 157 9.19 -9.16 1.16
C ILE A 157 8.06 -10.01 0.59
N LYS A 158 6.80 -9.64 0.89
CA LYS A 158 5.62 -10.35 0.36
C LYS A 158 5.61 -10.35 -1.17
N TYR A 159 5.76 -9.18 -1.79
CA TYR A 159 5.72 -9.07 -3.25
C TYR A 159 6.88 -9.82 -3.91
N CYS A 160 8.09 -9.78 -3.34
CA CYS A 160 9.22 -10.53 -3.85
C CYS A 160 8.95 -12.04 -3.83
N ASN A 161 8.31 -12.55 -2.77
CA ASN A 161 7.92 -13.94 -2.69
C ASN A 161 6.82 -14.29 -3.70
N ASP A 162 5.83 -13.42 -3.88
CA ASP A 162 4.76 -13.59 -4.88
C ASP A 162 5.31 -13.63 -6.31
N VAL A 163 6.26 -12.75 -6.64
CA VAL A 163 6.97 -12.72 -7.94
C VAL A 163 7.86 -13.95 -8.13
N TYR A 164 8.62 -14.34 -7.11
CA TYR A 164 9.47 -15.53 -7.17
C TYR A 164 8.63 -16.77 -7.48
N ALA A 165 7.54 -16.96 -6.73
CA ALA A 165 6.63 -18.07 -6.96
C ALA A 165 5.93 -18.00 -8.32
N ALA A 166 5.53 -16.82 -8.77
CA ALA A 166 4.95 -16.64 -10.11
C ALA A 166 5.95 -16.98 -11.23
N THR A 167 7.23 -16.65 -11.08
CA THR A 167 8.27 -16.96 -12.07
C THR A 167 8.51 -18.47 -12.20
N GLN A 168 8.28 -19.25 -11.14
CA GLN A 168 8.41 -20.71 -11.17
C GLN A 168 7.23 -21.40 -11.85
N THR A 169 6.01 -20.89 -11.67
CA THR A 169 4.78 -21.52 -12.17
C THR A 169 4.32 -20.96 -13.51
N PHE A 170 4.65 -19.70 -13.82
CA PHE A 170 4.09 -18.98 -14.95
C PHE A 170 5.19 -18.38 -15.84
N SER A 171 5.12 -18.68 -17.13
CA SER A 171 5.96 -18.07 -18.16
C SER A 171 5.07 -17.63 -19.32
N LEU A 172 5.00 -16.31 -19.54
CA LEU A 172 4.28 -15.72 -20.66
C LEU A 172 5.26 -15.36 -21.77
N THR A 173 5.13 -16.00 -22.92
CA THR A 173 6.00 -15.75 -24.07
C THR A 173 5.97 -14.27 -24.47
N GLY A 174 7.14 -13.63 -24.52
CA GLY A 174 7.28 -12.21 -24.88
C GLY A 174 7.16 -11.22 -23.72
N TYR A 175 6.97 -11.69 -22.48
CA TYR A 175 6.97 -10.86 -21.28
C TYR A 175 8.00 -11.35 -20.26
N THR A 176 8.55 -10.41 -19.50
CA THR A 176 9.33 -10.66 -18.28
C THR A 176 8.53 -10.20 -17.08
N ILE A 177 8.66 -10.93 -15.98
CA ILE A 177 8.04 -10.52 -14.72
C ILE A 177 8.86 -9.36 -14.14
N GLY A 178 8.20 -8.23 -13.94
CA GLY A 178 8.81 -7.01 -13.44
C GLY A 178 8.89 -6.98 -11.92
N TYR A 179 10.09 -6.73 -11.39
CA TYR A 179 10.30 -6.37 -9.98
C TYR A 179 10.14 -4.87 -9.72
N SER A 180 9.77 -4.08 -10.73
CA SER A 180 9.70 -2.61 -10.63
C SER A 180 8.72 -2.12 -9.57
N ASP A 181 7.61 -2.84 -9.36
CA ASP A 181 6.64 -2.54 -8.30
C ASP A 181 6.94 -3.27 -6.98
N ALA A 182 8.05 -4.02 -6.91
CA ALA A 182 8.36 -4.86 -5.76
C ALA A 182 8.77 -4.06 -4.53
N VAL A 183 9.42 -2.92 -4.73
CA VAL A 183 9.96 -2.14 -3.63
C VAL A 183 8.99 -1.01 -3.30
N TYR A 184 8.39 -1.08 -2.12
CA TYR A 184 7.56 0.00 -1.56
C TYR A 184 8.45 1.16 -1.06
N THR A 185 9.38 1.63 -1.92
CA THR A 185 10.38 2.64 -1.61
C THR A 185 9.74 3.94 -1.14
N GLY A 186 8.60 4.32 -1.74
CA GLY A 186 7.84 5.50 -1.33
C GLY A 186 7.43 5.43 0.14
N THR A 187 6.82 4.33 0.57
CA THR A 187 6.38 4.14 1.97
C THR A 187 7.57 4.14 2.93
N ILE A 188 8.66 3.48 2.57
CA ILE A 188 9.90 3.47 3.39
C ILE A 188 10.46 4.88 3.51
N LEU A 189 10.54 5.62 2.40
CA LEU A 189 11.06 6.99 2.36
C LEU A 189 10.20 7.94 3.20
N PHE A 190 8.88 7.86 3.11
CA PHE A 190 7.98 8.61 3.99
C PHE A 190 8.18 8.26 5.47
N GLY A 191 8.38 6.97 5.77
CA GLY A 191 8.69 6.51 7.12
C GLY A 191 9.99 7.12 7.65
N LEU A 192 11.06 7.06 6.86
CA LEU A 192 12.36 7.67 7.19
C LEU A 192 12.26 9.18 7.37
N PHE A 193 11.55 9.87 6.47
CA PHE A 193 11.32 11.31 6.59
C PHE A 193 10.59 11.66 7.89
N SER A 194 9.58 10.87 8.28
CA SER A 194 8.90 11.02 9.56
C SER A 194 9.85 10.83 10.75
N LEU A 195 10.76 9.86 10.70
CA LEU A 195 11.77 9.67 11.75
C LEU A 195 12.73 10.87 11.86
N VAL A 196 13.22 11.38 10.73
CA VAL A 196 14.08 12.58 10.69
C VAL A 196 13.35 13.76 11.31
N MET A 197 12.11 14.01 10.90
CA MET A 197 11.29 15.10 11.44
C MET A 197 11.03 14.92 12.94
N ALA A 198 10.89 13.69 13.42
CA ALA A 198 10.75 13.40 14.85
C ALA A 198 12.00 13.78 15.64
N GLU A 199 13.20 13.49 15.12
CA GLU A 199 14.44 13.91 15.75
C GLU A 199 14.62 15.43 15.69
N SER A 200 14.30 16.09 14.58
CA SER A 200 14.31 17.56 14.50
C SER A 200 13.40 18.20 15.55
N PHE A 201 12.21 17.62 15.79
CA PHE A 201 11.29 18.09 16.83
C PHE A 201 11.83 17.85 18.25
N SER A 202 12.52 16.73 18.46
CA SER A 202 13.17 16.40 19.73
C SER A 202 14.29 17.39 20.06
N ILE A 203 15.13 17.73 19.07
CA ILE A 203 16.20 18.73 19.21
C ILE A 203 15.60 20.10 19.49
N GLY A 204 14.58 20.52 18.72
CA GLY A 204 13.90 21.79 18.95
C GLY A 204 13.24 21.89 20.34
N LEU A 205 12.74 20.78 20.88
CA LEU A 205 12.20 20.74 22.24
C LEU A 205 13.30 20.92 23.29
N LYS A 206 14.44 20.22 23.15
CA LYS A 206 15.58 20.36 24.07
C LYS A 206 16.13 21.78 24.09
N MET A 207 16.31 22.39 22.91
CA MET A 207 16.79 23.78 22.82
C MET A 207 15.84 24.76 23.52
N LYS A 208 14.54 24.53 23.42
CA LYS A 208 13.55 25.35 24.12
C LYS A 208 13.62 25.16 25.64
N GLU A 209 13.75 23.92 26.11
CA GLU A 209 13.88 23.60 27.55
C GLU A 209 15.17 24.19 28.15
N GLU A 210 16.29 24.13 27.44
CA GLU A 210 17.56 24.74 27.86
C GLU A 210 17.47 26.27 27.93
N GLN A 211 16.75 26.90 26.99
CA GLN A 211 16.55 28.34 26.97
C GLN A 211 15.62 28.82 28.10
N GLU A 212 14.62 28.03 28.50
CA GLU A 212 13.76 28.32 29.66
C GLU A 212 14.49 28.12 31.01
N LEU A 213 15.52 27.27 31.08
CA LEU A 213 16.31 27.03 32.30
C LEU A 213 17.41 28.07 32.57
N THR A 214 17.78 28.85 31.56
CA THR A 214 18.87 29.84 31.63
C THR A 214 18.35 31.24 32.03
N ILE A 215 17.04 31.44 32.02
CA ILE A 215 16.35 32.69 32.39
C ILE A 215 15.84 32.56 33.83
#